data_AF-A0A3E4ZMH2-F1
#
_entry.id   AF-A0A3E4ZMH2-F1
#
_cell.length_a   1.000
_cell.length_b   1.000
_cell.length_c   1.000
_cell.angle_alpha   90.00
_cell.angle_beta   90.00
_cell.angle_gamma   90.00
#
_symmetry.space_group_name_H-M   'P 1'
#
loop_
_entity.id
_entity.type
_entity.pdbx_description
1 polymer ?
#
loop_
_entity_poly.entity_id
_entity_poly.type
_entity_poly.pdbx_seq_one_letter_code
_entity_poly.pdbx_strand_id
1 'polypeptide(L)'
;MTKIQLLATLLALFIFAMLGACSNEDYPEPDVFKVTPDLRTRINTGIKMASRTEKRLFNETFNSFLHKCDEMGSENTPYQYMETEEYADLKKLILSSSPATCYLLMDRYLKRNPPFFSFILNDLIETAYPNTADKIANRMKSLTTVQETMELFPQVCLEIWLDEIESR
;
A
#
# COMPACT_ATOMS: atom_id res chain seq x y z
N MET A 1 -23.54 -34.60 38.25
CA MET A 1 -22.79 -33.49 37.63
C MET A 1 -22.56 -32.43 38.69
N THR A 2 -21.32 -32.08 39.02
CA THR A 2 -21.06 -31.10 40.08
C THR A 2 -21.27 -29.68 39.56
N LYS A 3 -21.65 -28.74 40.45
CA LYS A 3 -21.91 -27.32 40.09
C LYS A 3 -20.72 -26.68 39.34
N ILE A 4 -19.50 -27.13 39.64
CA ILE A 4 -18.26 -26.69 39.01
C ILE A 4 -18.15 -27.17 37.55
N GLN A 5 -18.56 -28.41 37.26
CA GLN A 5 -18.59 -28.92 35.88
C GLN A 5 -19.59 -28.14 35.03
N LEU A 6 -20.76 -27.82 35.59
CA LEU A 6 -21.79 -27.05 34.89
C LEU A 6 -21.31 -25.62 34.56
N LEU A 7 -20.60 -25.00 35.51
CA LEU A 7 -19.99 -23.68 35.31
C LEU A 7 -18.89 -23.71 34.24
N ALA A 8 -18.03 -24.74 34.25
CA ALA A 8 -16.98 -24.90 33.26
C ALA A 8 -17.54 -25.15 31.85
N THR A 9 -18.62 -25.92 31.71
CA THR A 9 -19.29 -26.15 30.43
C THR A 9 -19.96 -24.88 29.91
N LEU A 10 -20.59 -24.09 30.79
CA LEU A 10 -21.16 -22.78 30.43
C LEU A 10 -20.08 -21.79 29.98
N LEU A 11 -18.94 -21.75 30.67
CA LEU A 11 -17.82 -20.89 30.30
C LEU A 11 -17.22 -21.29 28.95
N ALA A 12 -17.06 -22.60 28.71
CA ALA A 12 -16.58 -23.12 27.44
C ALA A 12 -17.55 -22.78 26.29
N LEU A 13 -18.86 -22.95 26.49
CA LEU A 13 -19.88 -22.57 25.50
C LEU A 13 -19.88 -21.06 25.20
N PHE A 14 -19.66 -20.22 26.22
CA PHE A 14 -19.52 -18.77 26.03
C PHE A 14 -18.27 -18.40 25.25
N ILE A 15 -17.13 -19.05 25.54
CA ILE A 15 -15.88 -18.85 24.78
C ILE A 15 -16.03 -19.34 23.34
N PHE A 16 -16.67 -20.49 23.09
CA PHE A 16 -16.96 -20.97 21.74
C PHE A 16 -17.93 -20.06 20.98
N ALA A 17 -18.91 -19.45 21.65
CA ALA A 17 -19.79 -18.45 21.05
C ALA A 17 -19.03 -17.15 20.70
N MET A 18 -18.08 -16.71 21.53
CA MET A 18 -17.26 -15.54 21.24
C MET A 18 -16.19 -15.80 20.16
N LEU A 19 -15.62 -17.01 20.10
CA LEU A 19 -14.69 -17.41 19.04
C LEU A 19 -15.42 -17.68 17.71
N GLY A 20 -16.67 -18.17 17.75
CA GLY A 20 -17.54 -18.30 16.58
C GLY A 20 -18.16 -16.98 16.11
N ALA A 21 -18.20 -15.96 16.97
CA ALA A 21 -18.57 -14.58 16.63
C ALA A 21 -17.40 -13.75 16.06
N CYS A 22 -16.18 -14.30 16.07
CA CYS A 22 -15.12 -13.94 15.12
C CYS A 22 -15.20 -14.81 13.86
N SER A 23 -16.41 -15.21 13.44
CA SER A 23 -16.65 -15.39 12.01
C SER A 23 -16.22 -14.08 11.37
N ASN A 24 -15.28 -14.13 10.43
CA ASN A 24 -15.07 -13.04 9.49
C ASN A 24 -16.46 -12.70 8.97
N GLU A 25 -17.07 -11.64 9.53
CA GLU A 25 -18.15 -10.96 8.86
C GLU A 25 -17.60 -10.77 7.46
N ASP A 26 -18.37 -11.22 6.46
CA ASP A 26 -18.22 -10.76 5.10
C ASP A 26 -18.18 -9.24 5.19
N TYR A 27 -16.98 -8.69 5.35
CA TYR A 27 -16.71 -7.26 5.33
C TYR A 27 -17.22 -6.88 3.95
N PRO A 28 -18.34 -6.15 3.86
CA PRO A 28 -18.93 -5.86 2.57
C PRO A 28 -17.92 -5.00 1.85
N GLU A 29 -17.14 -5.54 0.89
CA GLU A 29 -16.02 -4.89 0.21
C GLU A 29 -16.22 -3.37 0.13
N PRO A 30 -15.53 -2.58 0.97
CA PRO A 30 -15.54 -1.15 0.78
C PRO A 30 -14.09 -0.72 0.60
N ASP A 31 -13.64 -0.51 -0.65
CA ASP A 31 -12.74 0.62 -0.93
C ASP A 31 -12.27 0.78 -2.37
N VAL A 32 -13.22 0.83 -3.30
CA VAL A 32 -12.99 1.61 -4.53
C VAL A 32 -13.03 3.13 -4.20
N PHE A 33 -13.35 3.51 -2.95
CA PHE A 33 -13.57 4.89 -2.48
C PHE A 33 -12.73 5.35 -1.28
N LYS A 34 -11.57 4.75 -0.93
CA LYS A 34 -10.63 5.43 0.01
C LYS A 34 -10.16 6.77 -0.52
N VAL A 35 -10.26 6.94 -1.85
CA VAL A 35 -9.92 8.17 -2.53
C VAL A 35 -11.11 8.74 -3.29
N THR A 36 -11.16 10.06 -3.37
CA THR A 36 -12.23 10.76 -4.09
C THR A 36 -12.12 10.52 -5.60
N PRO A 37 -13.26 10.56 -6.34
CA PRO A 37 -13.23 10.49 -7.80
C PRO A 37 -12.39 11.58 -8.46
N ASP A 38 -12.31 12.75 -7.82
CA ASP A 38 -11.44 13.86 -8.25
C ASP A 38 -9.96 13.46 -8.19
N LEU A 39 -9.50 12.95 -7.05
CA LEU A 39 -8.14 12.47 -6.89
C LEU A 39 -7.80 11.36 -7.90
N ARG A 40 -8.73 10.42 -8.09
CA ARG A 40 -8.58 9.37 -9.11
C ARG A 40 -8.46 9.94 -10.52
N THR A 41 -9.21 11.00 -10.82
CA THR A 41 -9.18 11.68 -12.13
C THR A 41 -7.87 12.41 -12.36
N ARG A 42 -7.33 13.09 -11.34
CA ARG A 42 -5.99 13.72 -11.38
C ARG A 42 -4.92 12.69 -11.69
N ILE A 43 -4.89 11.58 -10.95
CA ILE A 43 -3.95 10.48 -11.17
C ILE A 43 -4.08 9.92 -12.60
N ASN A 44 -5.30 9.59 -13.04
CA ASN A 44 -5.55 9.08 -14.39
C ASN A 44 -5.10 10.04 -15.49
N THR A 45 -5.17 11.36 -15.24
CA THR A 45 -4.70 12.38 -16.18
C THR A 45 -3.17 12.41 -16.23
N GLY A 46 -2.50 12.38 -15.07
CA GLY A 46 -1.04 12.29 -14.99
C GLY A 46 -0.47 11.02 -15.63
N ILE A 47 -1.16 9.87 -15.51
CA ILE A 47 -0.78 8.63 -16.23
C ILE A 47 -0.73 8.86 -17.74
N LYS A 48 -1.60 9.70 -18.32
CA LYS A 48 -1.59 9.98 -19.76
C LYS A 48 -0.35 10.77 -20.19
N MET A 49 0.30 11.49 -19.27
CA MET A 49 1.53 12.25 -19.53
C MET A 49 2.76 11.34 -19.70
N ALA A 50 2.78 10.17 -19.05
CA ALA A 50 3.85 9.21 -19.25
C ALA A 50 3.84 8.67 -20.69
N SER A 51 5.00 8.70 -21.35
CA SER A 51 5.19 8.19 -22.70
C SER A 51 4.91 6.69 -22.77
N ARG A 52 4.66 6.18 -23.99
CA ARG A 52 4.46 4.74 -24.21
C ARG A 52 5.67 3.93 -23.75
N THR A 53 6.88 4.45 -23.94
CA THR A 53 8.13 3.79 -23.55
C THR A 53 8.28 3.74 -22.03
N GLU A 54 8.02 4.85 -21.32
CA GLU A 54 8.05 4.89 -19.85
C GLU A 54 7.05 3.91 -19.25
N LYS A 55 5.81 3.88 -19.78
CA LYS A 55 4.79 2.92 -19.34
C LYS A 55 5.23 1.49 -19.53
N ARG A 56 5.82 1.18 -20.69
CA ARG A 56 6.29 -0.17 -21.00
C ARG A 56 7.39 -0.57 -20.03
N LEU A 57 8.41 0.26 -19.88
CA LEU A 57 9.56 -0.02 -19.00
C LEU A 57 9.11 -0.17 -17.54
N PHE A 58 8.27 0.74 -17.04
CA PHE A 58 7.70 0.63 -15.71
C PHE A 58 6.93 -0.68 -15.52
N ASN A 59 6.06 -1.04 -16.46
CA ASN A 59 5.28 -2.28 -16.35
C ASN A 59 6.18 -3.52 -16.39
N GLU A 60 7.19 -3.55 -17.27
CA GLU A 60 8.14 -4.66 -17.37
C GLU A 60 8.91 -4.84 -16.05
N THR A 61 9.51 -3.77 -15.52
CA THR A 61 10.27 -3.82 -14.26
C THR A 61 9.37 -4.16 -13.07
N PHE A 62 8.20 -3.52 -12.98
CA PHE A 62 7.26 -3.77 -11.88
C PHE A 62 6.72 -5.21 -11.90
N ASN A 63 6.38 -5.74 -13.08
CA ASN A 63 5.91 -7.12 -13.21
C ASN A 63 7.03 -8.14 -12.92
N SER A 64 8.28 -7.82 -13.25
CA SER A 64 9.43 -8.66 -12.87
C SER A 64 9.52 -8.78 -11.35
N PHE A 65 9.37 -7.66 -10.63
CA PHE A 65 9.33 -7.67 -9.17
C PHE A 65 8.14 -8.47 -8.62
N LEU A 66 6.94 -8.32 -9.19
CA LEU A 66 5.78 -9.13 -8.79
C LEU A 66 6.01 -10.62 -9.01
N HIS A 67 6.53 -11.01 -10.17
CA HIS A 67 6.85 -12.40 -10.47
C HIS A 67 7.86 -12.95 -9.45
N LYS A 68 8.82 -12.13 -9.03
CA LYS A 68 9.76 -12.52 -7.98
C LYS A 68 9.08 -12.76 -6.64
N CYS A 69 8.13 -11.90 -6.27
CA CYS A 69 7.35 -12.09 -5.06
C CYS A 69 6.56 -13.40 -5.10
N ASP A 70 5.94 -13.69 -6.25
CA ASP A 70 5.18 -14.93 -6.46
C ASP A 70 6.09 -16.18 -6.40
N GLU A 71 7.30 -16.12 -6.96
CA GLU A 71 8.32 -17.17 -6.86
C GLU A 71 8.76 -17.44 -5.42
N MET A 72 8.93 -16.38 -4.64
CA MET A 72 9.40 -16.47 -3.26
C MET A 72 8.34 -17.05 -2.32
N GLY A 73 7.05 -16.82 -2.60
CA GLY A 73 5.94 -17.39 -1.83
C GLY A 73 5.50 -16.54 -0.65
N SER A 74 4.22 -16.67 -0.27
CA SER A 74 3.49 -15.82 0.69
C SER A 74 4.03 -15.82 2.13
N GLU A 75 4.92 -16.73 2.47
CA GLU A 75 5.60 -16.81 3.76
C GLU A 75 6.63 -15.70 3.99
N ASN A 76 7.07 -15.01 2.93
CA ASN A 76 8.05 -13.95 3.02
C ASN A 76 7.41 -12.64 3.49
N THR A 77 8.18 -11.91 4.29
CA THR A 77 7.82 -10.57 4.75
C THR A 77 8.03 -9.53 3.65
N PRO A 78 7.34 -8.37 3.71
CA PRO A 78 7.57 -7.24 2.80
C PRO A 78 9.05 -6.88 2.63
N TYR A 79 9.80 -6.85 3.73
CA TYR A 79 11.23 -6.52 3.72
C TYR A 79 12.07 -7.52 2.92
N GLN A 80 11.76 -8.82 3.02
CA GLN A 80 12.48 -9.85 2.25
C GLN A 80 12.23 -9.70 0.74
N TYR A 81 11.01 -9.36 0.32
CA TYR A 81 10.76 -9.03 -1.09
C TYR A 81 11.54 -7.78 -1.52
N MET A 82 11.67 -6.79 -0.65
CA MET A 82 12.39 -5.54 -0.93
C MET A 82 13.92 -5.69 -0.92
N GLU A 83 14.46 -6.88 -0.60
CA GLU A 83 15.89 -7.18 -0.70
C GLU A 83 16.29 -7.80 -2.05
N THR A 84 15.33 -8.06 -2.95
CA THR A 84 15.62 -8.71 -4.24
C THR A 84 16.25 -7.76 -5.25
N GLU A 85 16.96 -8.34 -6.23
CA GLU A 85 17.53 -7.58 -7.36
C GLU A 85 16.43 -6.87 -8.17
N GLU A 86 15.28 -7.50 -8.34
CA GLU A 86 14.13 -6.95 -9.06
C GLU A 86 13.54 -5.72 -8.35
N TYR A 87 13.52 -5.72 -7.01
CA TYR A 87 13.15 -4.54 -6.25
C TYR A 87 14.19 -3.42 -6.40
N ALA A 88 15.49 -3.76 -6.36
CA ALA A 88 16.56 -2.79 -6.56
C ALA A 88 16.47 -2.13 -7.94
N ASP A 89 16.15 -2.90 -8.99
CA ASP A 89 15.92 -2.40 -10.34
C ASP A 89 14.68 -1.50 -10.42
N LEU A 90 13.58 -1.89 -9.77
CA LEU A 90 12.39 -1.05 -9.66
C LEU A 90 12.73 0.28 -8.99
N LYS A 91 13.42 0.26 -7.84
CA LYS A 91 13.84 1.45 -7.10
C LYS A 91 14.72 2.36 -7.94
N LYS A 92 15.70 1.80 -8.66
CA LYS A 92 16.58 2.54 -9.57
C LYS A 92 15.79 3.19 -10.71
N LEU A 93 14.81 2.48 -11.28
CA LEU A 93 13.93 3.04 -12.31
C LEU A 93 13.16 4.24 -11.78
N ILE A 94 12.54 4.13 -10.59
CA ILE A 94 11.78 5.24 -9.98
C ILE A 94 12.68 6.45 -9.73
N LEU A 95 13.88 6.25 -9.15
CA LEU A 95 14.82 7.32 -8.83
C LEU A 95 15.37 8.07 -10.06
N SER A 96 15.40 7.41 -11.22
CA SER A 96 15.92 7.98 -12.48
C SER A 96 14.83 8.43 -13.45
N SER A 97 13.56 8.21 -13.10
CA SER A 97 12.41 8.49 -13.96
C SER A 97 11.94 9.94 -13.90
N SER A 98 11.13 10.32 -14.90
CA SER A 98 10.38 11.57 -14.87
C SER A 98 9.31 11.56 -13.76
N PRO A 99 8.80 12.74 -13.35
CA PRO A 99 7.67 12.83 -12.43
C PRO A 99 6.43 12.04 -12.91
N ALA A 100 6.30 11.80 -14.21
CA ALA A 100 5.17 11.06 -14.77
C ALA A 100 5.08 9.60 -14.26
N THR A 101 6.22 9.00 -13.88
CA THR A 101 6.27 7.65 -13.30
C THR A 101 5.63 7.59 -11.91
N CYS A 102 5.57 8.71 -11.16
CA CYS A 102 4.86 8.77 -9.88
C CYS A 102 3.38 8.41 -10.03
N TYR A 103 2.72 8.90 -11.09
CA TYR A 103 1.32 8.58 -11.34
C TYR A 103 1.09 7.09 -11.62
N LEU A 104 2.06 6.41 -12.26
CA LEU A 104 2.00 4.97 -12.48
C LEU A 104 2.11 4.20 -11.15
N LEU A 105 2.99 4.65 -10.25
CA LEU A 105 3.18 4.08 -8.94
C LEU A 105 1.95 4.28 -8.04
N MET A 106 1.35 5.48 -8.05
CA MET A 106 0.09 5.77 -7.35
C MET A 106 -1.07 4.90 -7.87
N ASP A 107 -1.18 4.71 -9.20
CA ASP A 107 -2.20 3.81 -9.77
C ASP A 107 -2.02 2.36 -9.31
N ARG A 108 -0.77 1.89 -9.22
CA ARG A 108 -0.47 0.54 -8.72
C ARG A 108 -0.81 0.39 -7.24
N TYR A 109 -0.45 1.37 -6.43
CA TYR A 109 -0.84 1.42 -5.02
C TYR A 109 -2.36 1.35 -4.85
N LEU A 110 -3.11 2.16 -5.61
CA LEU A 110 -4.58 2.17 -5.54
C LEU A 110 -5.24 0.87 -6.02
N LYS A 111 -4.53 0.06 -6.83
CA LYS A 111 -4.97 -1.29 -7.21
C LYS A 111 -4.65 -2.35 -6.14
N ARG A 112 -3.95 -1.97 -5.06
CA ARG A 112 -3.57 -2.83 -3.92
C ARG A 112 -2.86 -4.13 -4.31
N ASN A 113 -2.02 -4.05 -5.34
CA ASN A 113 -1.23 -5.20 -5.78
C ASN A 113 0.26 -4.79 -5.92
N PRO A 114 1.16 -5.29 -5.05
CA PRO A 114 0.94 -6.33 -4.04
C PRO A 114 0.27 -5.81 -2.75
N PRO A 115 -0.24 -6.70 -1.85
CA PRO A 115 -0.92 -6.28 -0.61
C PRO A 115 -0.06 -5.40 0.32
N PHE A 116 1.27 -5.52 0.24
CA PHE A 116 2.23 -4.75 1.04
C PHE A 116 2.72 -3.47 0.34
N PHE A 117 2.00 -2.97 -0.66
CA PHE A 117 2.42 -1.79 -1.43
C PHE A 117 2.75 -0.56 -0.56
N SER A 118 2.11 -0.42 0.61
CA SER A 118 2.41 0.65 1.57
C SER A 118 3.88 0.67 2.01
N PHE A 119 4.53 -0.49 2.16
CA PHE A 119 5.96 -0.61 2.47
C PHE A 119 6.83 -0.13 1.30
N ILE A 120 6.44 -0.48 0.08
CA ILE A 120 7.10 -0.01 -1.15
C ILE A 120 7.01 1.52 -1.24
N LEU A 121 5.83 2.10 -1.00
CA LEU A 121 5.67 3.56 -0.99
C LEU A 121 6.48 4.22 0.11
N ASN A 122 6.57 3.64 1.30
CA ASN A 122 7.39 4.19 2.37
C ASN A 122 8.86 4.31 1.94
N ASP A 123 9.46 3.21 1.49
CA ASP A 123 10.85 3.22 1.03
C ASP A 123 11.06 4.17 -0.15
N LEU A 124 10.18 4.14 -1.16
CA LEU A 124 10.33 4.99 -2.34
C LEU A 124 10.08 6.47 -2.04
N ILE A 125 9.13 6.82 -1.19
CA ILE A 125 8.85 8.22 -0.82
C ILE A 125 9.96 8.77 0.07
N GLU A 126 10.41 8.01 1.07
CA GLU A 126 11.53 8.43 1.92
C GLU A 126 12.83 8.61 1.11
N THR A 127 13.08 7.75 0.11
CA THR A 127 14.32 7.81 -0.68
C THR A 127 14.28 8.78 -1.85
N ALA A 128 13.20 8.77 -2.65
CA ALA A 128 13.11 9.57 -3.87
C ALA A 128 12.46 10.94 -3.64
N TYR A 129 11.62 11.08 -2.61
CA TYR A 129 10.80 12.26 -2.36
C TYR A 129 10.79 12.70 -0.88
N PRO A 130 11.96 12.97 -0.26
CA PRO A 130 12.06 13.25 1.18
C PRO A 130 11.20 14.45 1.63
N ASN A 131 11.10 15.51 0.82
CA ASN A 131 10.22 16.64 1.12
C ASN A 131 8.73 16.24 1.19
N THR A 132 8.32 15.26 0.37
CA THR A 132 6.96 14.71 0.40
C THR A 132 6.76 13.90 1.67
N ALA A 133 7.74 13.07 2.07
CA ALA A 133 7.71 12.34 3.34
C ALA A 133 7.53 13.30 4.52
N ASP A 134 8.32 14.38 4.56
CA ASP A 134 8.25 15.41 5.61
C ASP A 134 6.88 16.10 5.64
N LYS A 135 6.30 16.43 4.48
CA LYS A 135 4.98 17.06 4.40
C LYS A 135 3.87 16.11 4.88
N ILE A 136 3.95 14.84 4.53
CA ILE A 136 3.04 13.81 5.04
C ILE A 136 3.17 13.71 6.58
N ALA A 137 4.39 13.57 7.09
CA ALA A 137 4.65 13.45 8.53
C ALA A 137 4.16 14.68 9.31
N ASN A 138 4.43 15.89 8.80
CA ASN A 138 3.99 17.15 9.38
C ASN A 138 2.46 17.27 9.40
N ARG A 139 1.79 16.86 8.31
CA ARG A 139 0.32 16.88 8.23
C ARG A 139 -0.31 15.98 9.29
N MET A 140 0.31 14.84 9.57
CA MET A 140 -0.15 13.87 10.56
C MET A 140 0.30 14.15 11.99
N LYS A 141 1.11 15.18 12.22
CA LYS A 141 1.71 15.49 13.53
C LYS A 141 2.52 14.31 14.11
N SER A 142 3.25 13.63 13.23
CA SER A 142 4.42 12.78 13.53
C SER A 142 4.24 11.63 14.53
N LEU A 143 3.09 10.96 14.60
CA LEU A 143 2.95 9.75 15.43
C LEU A 143 3.10 8.43 14.65
N THR A 144 3.23 8.49 13.33
CA THR A 144 3.16 7.31 12.45
C THR A 144 4.11 7.43 11.25
N THR A 145 4.52 6.29 10.68
CA THR A 145 5.36 6.22 9.47
C THR A 145 4.59 6.62 8.20
N VAL A 146 5.28 6.82 7.07
CA VAL A 146 4.60 7.03 5.78
C VAL A 146 3.77 5.81 5.41
N GLN A 147 4.27 4.60 5.67
CA GLN A 147 3.55 3.33 5.48
C GLN A 147 2.22 3.31 6.26
N GLU A 148 2.26 3.52 7.59
CA GLU A 148 1.06 3.52 8.44
C GLU A 148 0.07 4.61 8.02
N THR A 149 0.59 5.78 7.66
CA THR A 149 -0.26 6.89 7.22
C THR A 149 -0.91 6.59 5.87
N MET A 150 -0.19 5.98 4.92
CA MET A 150 -0.76 5.54 3.65
C MET A 150 -1.88 4.52 3.86
N GLU A 151 -1.74 3.61 4.81
CA GLU A 151 -2.79 2.62 5.10
C GLU A 151 -4.06 3.23 5.71
N LEU A 152 -3.89 4.21 6.61
CA LEU A 152 -4.97 4.87 7.33
C LEU A 152 -5.63 6.01 6.54
N PHE A 153 -4.82 6.81 5.82
CA PHE A 153 -5.22 8.08 5.19
C PHE A 153 -4.64 8.23 3.77
N PRO A 154 -4.87 7.27 2.85
CA PRO A 154 -4.29 7.32 1.50
C PRO A 154 -4.69 8.56 0.71
N GLN A 155 -5.91 9.08 0.88
CA GLN A 155 -6.35 10.33 0.24
C GLN A 155 -5.37 11.47 0.53
N VAL A 156 -5.08 11.71 1.81
CA VAL A 156 -4.26 12.83 2.25
C VAL A 156 -2.83 12.68 1.74
N CYS A 157 -2.27 11.48 1.84
CA CYS A 157 -0.90 11.22 1.39
C CYS A 157 -0.74 11.40 -0.13
N LEU A 158 -1.69 10.89 -0.90
CA LEU A 158 -1.66 10.99 -2.36
C LEU A 158 -1.91 12.43 -2.83
N GLU A 159 -2.80 13.19 -2.18
CA GLU A 159 -2.97 14.62 -2.46
C GLU A 159 -1.67 15.40 -2.23
N ILE A 160 -1.02 15.22 -1.07
CA ILE A 160 0.26 15.87 -0.78
C ILE A 160 1.29 15.51 -1.83
N TRP A 161 1.40 14.24 -2.19
CA TRP A 161 2.40 13.81 -3.17
C TRP A 161 2.10 14.37 -4.58
N LEU A 162 0.83 14.42 -5.00
CA LEU A 162 0.44 15.05 -6.25
C LEU A 162 0.80 16.53 -6.27
N ASP A 163 0.44 17.28 -5.23
CA ASP A 163 0.73 18.70 -5.14
C ASP A 163 2.24 18.96 -5.22
N GLU A 164 3.06 18.08 -4.62
CA GLU A 164 4.52 18.18 -4.73
C GLU A 164 5.05 17.95 -6.14
N ILE A 165 4.58 16.91 -6.85
CA ILE A 165 5.09 16.62 -8.20
C ILE A 165 4.56 17.60 -9.24
N GLU A 166 3.38 18.19 -9.02
CA GLU A 166 2.76 19.20 -9.89
C GLU A 166 3.37 20.60 -9.69
N SER A 167 4.01 20.85 -8.54
CA SER A 167 4.69 22.12 -8.23
C SER A 167 6.13 22.24 -8.77
N ARG A 168 6.66 21.18 -9.39
CA ARG A 168 8.03 21.10 -9.95
C ARG A 168 8.04 21.38 -11.45
#